data_AF-A0A453M0R6-F1
#
_entry.id   AF-A0A453M0R6-F1
#
_cell.length_a   1.000
_cell.length_b   1.000
_cell.length_c   1.000
_cell.angle_alpha   90.00
_cell.angle_beta   90.00
_cell.angle_gamma   90.00
#
_symmetry.space_group_name_H-M   'P 1'
#
loop_
_entity.id
_entity.type
_entity.pdbx_description
1 polymer ?
#
loop_
_entity_poly.entity_id
_entity_poly.type
_entity_poly.pdbx_seq_one_letter_code
_entity_poly.pdbx_strand_id
1 'polypeptide(L)'
;METQTALAIPDEDNCITIYSSTQLPEITQNVVADCLGIPYHNVRIITRRVGGGFGGKGLKGTHVACACAVAAFKLQRPVRMYLDRKTDMIMAGGRHPMKVKYSVGFKSDGTLTALLVDLGINAGISPDLSPLMPGHTISSLKKYNWGALAFDIKLCKTNVSSKSAVRAPGDVQGSFIAEAIIEH
;
A
#
# COMPACT_ATOMS: atom_id res chain seq x y z
N MET A 1 12.16 -2.10 15.43
CA MET A 1 11.08 -1.26 14.84
C MET A 1 9.72 -1.91 15.08
N GLU A 2 8.64 -1.13 15.10
CA GLU A 2 7.27 -1.51 15.53
C GLU A 2 6.49 -2.27 14.43
N THR A 3 5.93 -3.44 14.74
CA THR A 3 5.00 -4.23 13.88
C THR A 3 3.57 -3.66 13.88
N GLN A 4 2.66 -4.19 13.06
CA GLN A 4 1.25 -3.81 13.14
C GLN A 4 0.70 -4.04 14.56
N THR A 5 0.03 -3.02 15.10
CA THR A 5 -0.42 -2.97 16.49
C THR A 5 -1.74 -2.23 16.61
N ALA A 6 -2.65 -2.75 17.44
CA ALA A 6 -3.87 -2.06 17.84
C ALA A 6 -4.24 -2.38 19.30
N LEU A 7 -4.87 -1.43 19.98
CA LEU A 7 -5.55 -1.60 21.27
C LEU A 7 -6.94 -1.02 21.12
N ALA A 8 -7.97 -1.88 21.21
CA ALA A 8 -9.36 -1.49 21.16
C ALA A 8 -9.96 -1.52 22.56
N ILE A 9 -10.67 -0.45 22.92
CA ILE A 9 -11.31 -0.25 24.22
C ILE A 9 -12.80 0.01 23.94
N PRO A 10 -13.68 -0.97 24.18
CA PRO A 10 -15.12 -0.78 24.04
C PRO A 10 -15.62 0.11 25.18
N ASP A 11 -16.69 0.85 24.90
CA ASP A 11 -17.33 1.80 25.81
C ASP A 11 -18.86 1.64 25.71
N GLU A 12 -19.61 2.42 26.50
CA GLU A 12 -21.07 2.44 26.46
C GLU A 12 -21.63 2.82 25.07
N ASP A 13 -22.91 2.53 24.83
CA ASP A 13 -23.62 2.87 23.58
C ASP A 13 -22.95 2.35 22.29
N ASN A 14 -22.31 1.18 22.37
CA ASN A 14 -21.54 0.58 21.27
C ASN A 14 -20.40 1.48 20.76
N CYS A 15 -19.90 2.39 21.59
CA CYS A 15 -18.75 3.21 21.25
C CYS A 15 -17.45 2.40 21.43
N ILE A 16 -16.42 2.75 20.67
CA ILE A 16 -15.12 2.11 20.76
C ILE A 16 -14.00 3.09 20.45
N THR A 17 -13.01 3.15 21.35
CA THR A 17 -11.77 3.88 21.12
C THR A 17 -10.66 2.90 20.77
N ILE A 18 -9.97 3.13 19.66
CA ILE A 18 -8.88 2.27 19.19
C ILE A 18 -7.61 3.08 19.07
N TYR A 19 -6.60 2.70 19.85
CA TYR A 19 -5.23 3.16 19.67
C TYR A 19 -4.56 2.29 18.62
N SER A 20 -4.37 2.82 17.42
CA SER A 20 -3.84 2.07 16.28
C SER A 20 -2.54 2.69 15.76
N SER A 21 -1.58 1.82 15.43
CA SER A 21 -0.38 2.20 14.69
C SER A 21 -0.71 2.26 13.19
N THR A 22 -1.34 3.35 12.75
CA THR A 22 -1.81 3.56 11.38
C THR A 22 -1.34 4.90 10.80
N GLN A 23 -1.16 4.97 9.47
CA GLN A 23 -0.88 6.22 8.74
C GLN A 23 -2.16 6.89 8.25
N LEU A 24 -3.29 6.17 8.24
CA LEU A 24 -4.57 6.65 7.73
C LEU A 24 -5.66 6.41 8.78
N PRO A 25 -5.71 7.23 9.86
CA PRO A 25 -6.67 7.04 10.95
C PRO A 25 -8.13 7.16 10.49
N GLU A 26 -8.44 8.06 9.56
CA GLU A 26 -9.78 8.22 8.98
C GLU A 26 -10.24 6.96 8.22
N ILE A 27 -9.39 6.42 7.32
CA ILE A 27 -9.69 5.16 6.62
C ILE A 27 -9.82 4.01 7.63
N THR A 28 -9.00 4.00 8.67
CA THR A 28 -9.06 2.99 9.73
C THR A 28 -10.38 3.08 10.49
N GLN A 29 -10.88 4.28 10.77
CA GLN A 29 -12.18 4.51 11.41
C GLN A 29 -13.29 3.94 10.54
N ASN A 30 -13.30 4.30 9.26
CA ASN A 30 -14.35 3.88 8.33
C ASN A 30 -14.43 2.35 8.24
N VAL A 31 -13.28 1.70 8.01
CA VAL A 31 -13.24 0.23 7.86
C VAL A 31 -13.61 -0.48 9.17
N VAL A 32 -13.25 0.07 10.34
CA VAL A 32 -13.68 -0.50 11.62
C VAL A 32 -15.18 -0.36 11.82
N ALA A 33 -15.74 0.82 11.55
CA ALA A 33 -17.18 1.07 11.69
C ALA A 33 -17.98 0.13 10.78
N ASP A 34 -17.58 0.02 9.51
CA ASP A 34 -18.17 -0.89 8.53
C ASP A 34 -18.05 -2.36 8.99
N CYS A 35 -16.88 -2.76 9.52
CA CYS A 35 -16.64 -4.11 10.01
C CYS A 35 -17.50 -4.48 11.23
N LEU A 36 -17.76 -3.53 12.13
CA LEU A 36 -18.59 -3.73 13.31
C LEU A 36 -20.08 -3.54 13.01
N GLY A 37 -20.44 -2.87 11.91
CA GLY A 37 -21.81 -2.50 11.59
C GLY A 37 -22.36 -1.39 12.51
N ILE A 38 -21.52 -0.45 12.93
CA ILE A 38 -21.89 0.66 13.83
C ILE A 38 -21.66 2.02 13.15
N PRO A 39 -22.32 3.10 13.60
CA PRO A 39 -22.10 4.44 13.03
C PRO A 39 -20.65 4.91 13.16
N TYR A 40 -20.15 5.67 12.17
CA TYR A 40 -18.78 6.21 12.19
C TYR A 40 -18.46 7.03 13.44
N HIS A 41 -19.44 7.78 13.98
CA HIS A 41 -19.26 8.59 15.18
C HIS A 41 -19.05 7.77 16.46
N ASN A 42 -19.40 6.47 16.46
CA ASN A 42 -19.13 5.56 17.57
C ASN A 42 -17.69 5.02 17.56
N VAL A 43 -16.95 5.21 16.48
CA VAL A 43 -15.56 4.73 16.36
C VAL A 43 -14.60 5.90 16.46
N ARG A 44 -13.69 5.84 17.43
CA ARG A 44 -12.60 6.81 17.58
C ARG A 44 -11.25 6.15 17.37
N ILE A 45 -10.49 6.58 16.36
CA ILE A 45 -9.11 6.13 16.14
C ILE A 45 -8.13 7.16 16.70
N ILE A 46 -7.19 6.71 17.53
CA ILE A 46 -6.12 7.54 18.09
C ILE A 46 -4.76 6.98 17.66
N THR A 47 -3.96 7.82 17.02
CA THR A 47 -2.57 7.50 16.68
C THR A 47 -1.65 8.58 17.25
N ARG A 48 -0.95 8.28 18.36
CA ARG A 48 0.01 9.22 18.96
C ARG A 48 1.30 9.33 18.14
N ARG A 49 1.85 8.18 17.74
CA ARG A 49 3.04 8.04 16.91
C ARG A 49 3.01 6.69 16.20
N VAL A 50 3.77 6.58 15.12
CA VAL A 50 4.00 5.32 14.40
C VAL A 50 5.50 5.04 14.42
N GLY A 51 5.92 3.90 14.97
CA GLY A 51 7.31 3.44 15.08
C GLY A 51 7.89 2.90 13.77
N GLY A 52 7.70 3.65 12.68
CA GLY A 52 8.04 3.28 11.31
C GLY A 52 6.84 2.70 10.55
N GLY A 53 6.48 3.30 9.41
CA GLY A 53 5.36 2.86 8.56
C GLY A 53 5.77 2.61 7.11
N PHE A 54 6.49 3.55 6.51
CA PHE A 54 7.02 3.45 5.14
C PHE A 54 5.98 3.11 4.07
N GLY A 55 4.68 3.36 4.32
CA GLY A 55 3.55 3.01 3.46
C GLY A 55 2.81 1.75 3.92
N GLY A 56 3.50 0.80 4.56
CA GLY A 56 2.93 -0.46 5.02
C GLY A 56 1.92 -0.32 6.17
N LYS A 57 1.78 0.87 6.76
CA LYS A 57 0.76 1.18 7.78
C LYS A 57 -0.36 2.08 7.24
N GLY A 58 -0.44 2.28 5.93
CA GLY A 58 -1.55 2.96 5.27
C GLY A 58 -2.82 2.12 5.33
N LEU A 59 -2.89 1.08 4.49
CA LEU A 59 -4.05 0.18 4.46
C LEU A 59 -3.88 -1.08 5.30
N LYS A 60 -2.67 -1.66 5.41
CA LYS A 60 -2.51 -2.95 6.09
C LYS A 60 -2.76 -2.91 7.60
N GLY A 61 -2.61 -1.74 8.22
CA GLY A 61 -2.93 -1.53 9.63
C GLY A 61 -4.42 -1.67 9.96
N THR A 62 -5.31 -1.48 8.97
CA THR A 62 -6.77 -1.57 9.19
C THR A 62 -7.20 -2.99 9.54
N HIS A 63 -6.57 -4.02 8.96
CA HIS A 63 -6.89 -5.43 9.26
C HIS A 63 -6.69 -5.76 10.74
N VAL A 64 -5.58 -5.29 11.33
CA VAL A 64 -5.28 -5.50 12.75
C VAL A 64 -6.22 -4.68 13.63
N ALA A 65 -6.53 -3.45 13.23
CA ALA A 65 -7.51 -2.62 13.94
C ALA A 65 -8.90 -3.27 13.96
N CYS A 66 -9.38 -3.80 12.83
CA CYS A 66 -10.68 -4.46 12.72
C CYS A 66 -10.73 -5.75 13.53
N ALA A 67 -9.73 -6.62 13.40
CA ALA A 67 -9.67 -7.86 14.19
C ALA A 67 -9.67 -7.56 15.69
N CYS A 68 -8.91 -6.54 16.12
CA CYS A 68 -8.86 -6.09 17.50
C CYS A 68 -10.20 -5.50 17.96
N ALA A 69 -10.85 -4.70 17.12
CA ALA A 69 -12.16 -4.11 17.37
C ALA A 69 -13.24 -5.18 17.52
N VAL A 70 -13.32 -6.15 16.60
CA VAL A 70 -14.30 -7.26 16.66
C VAL A 70 -14.13 -8.05 17.95
N ALA A 71 -12.89 -8.38 18.33
CA ALA A 71 -12.62 -9.10 19.57
C ALA A 71 -13.05 -8.28 20.80
N ALA A 72 -12.68 -7.00 20.87
CA ALA A 72 -13.08 -6.11 21.96
C ALA A 72 -14.59 -5.96 22.06
N PHE A 73 -15.27 -5.77 20.93
CA PHE A 73 -16.71 -5.59 20.83
C PHE A 73 -17.48 -6.84 21.23
N LYS A 74 -17.00 -8.04 20.87
CA LYS A 74 -17.63 -9.30 21.27
C LYS A 74 -17.39 -9.65 22.73
N LEU A 75 -16.19 -9.39 23.25
CA LEU A 75 -15.82 -9.72 24.62
C LEU A 75 -16.24 -8.65 25.64
N GLN A 76 -16.66 -7.47 25.17
CA GLN A 76 -17.01 -6.30 26.00
C GLN A 76 -15.87 -5.93 26.97
N ARG A 77 -14.62 -6.07 26.51
CA ARG A 77 -13.41 -5.80 27.29
C ARG A 77 -12.31 -5.25 26.39
N PRO A 78 -11.36 -4.47 26.94
CA PRO A 78 -10.20 -4.03 26.18
C PRO A 78 -9.41 -5.21 25.59
N VAL A 79 -9.10 -5.14 24.30
CA VAL A 79 -8.28 -6.14 23.60
C VAL A 79 -7.09 -5.46 22.95
N ARG A 80 -5.93 -6.09 23.02
CA ARG A 80 -4.70 -5.62 22.40
C ARG A 80 -4.14 -6.67 21.46
N MET A 81 -3.76 -6.25 20.26
CA MET A 81 -3.10 -7.09 19.28
C MET A 81 -1.74 -6.51 18.90
N TYR A 82 -0.74 -7.38 18.93
CA TYR A 82 0.60 -7.15 18.42
C TYR A 82 0.95 -8.31 17.50
N LEU A 83 1.26 -8.02 16.25
CA LEU A 83 1.75 -9.07 15.37
C LEU A 83 3.21 -9.37 15.69
N ASP A 84 3.53 -10.66 15.76
CA ASP A 84 4.92 -11.09 15.67
C ASP A 84 5.47 -10.74 14.27
N ARG A 85 6.80 -10.64 14.17
CA ARG A 85 7.45 -10.18 12.93
C ARG A 85 7.16 -11.10 11.74
N LYS A 86 7.06 -12.41 11.93
CA LYS A 86 6.84 -13.36 10.84
C LYS A 86 5.44 -13.15 10.26
N THR A 87 4.43 -13.07 11.12
CA THR A 87 3.04 -12.79 10.71
C THR A 87 2.91 -11.42 10.04
N ASP A 88 3.55 -10.39 10.61
CA ASP A 88 3.61 -9.03 10.07
C ASP A 88 4.16 -9.00 8.64
N MET A 89 5.28 -9.70 8.39
CA MET A 89 5.90 -9.76 7.06
C MET A 89 5.04 -10.50 6.02
N ILE A 90 4.33 -11.55 6.43
CA ILE A 90 3.41 -12.28 5.54
C ILE A 90 2.22 -11.37 5.15
N MET A 91 1.64 -10.67 6.14
CA MET A 91 0.46 -9.83 5.95
C MET A 91 0.76 -8.54 5.18
N ALA A 92 1.88 -7.87 5.46
CA ALA A 92 2.16 -6.52 4.94
C ALA A 92 2.31 -6.48 3.40
N GLY A 93 2.69 -7.61 2.78
CA GLY A 93 2.77 -7.81 1.33
C GLY A 93 3.96 -7.15 0.65
N GLY A 94 4.30 -5.92 1.02
CA GLY A 94 5.45 -5.17 0.54
C GLY A 94 5.22 -4.47 -0.82
N ARG A 95 6.34 -4.06 -1.44
CA ARG A 95 6.38 -3.33 -2.71
C ARG A 95 5.96 -4.24 -3.86
N HIS A 96 5.25 -3.68 -4.84
CA HIS A 96 4.89 -4.38 -6.08
C HIS A 96 6.12 -4.83 -6.87
N PRO A 97 6.32 -6.14 -7.07
CA PRO A 97 7.23 -6.65 -8.08
C PRO A 97 6.74 -6.25 -9.47
N MET A 98 7.66 -5.88 -10.35
CA MET A 98 7.35 -5.49 -11.73
C MET A 98 8.17 -6.31 -12.71
N LYS A 99 7.53 -6.70 -13.81
CA LYS A 99 8.19 -7.25 -15.00
C LYS A 99 8.05 -6.24 -16.12
N VAL A 100 9.17 -5.83 -16.68
CA VAL A 100 9.24 -4.74 -17.66
C VAL A 100 9.82 -5.32 -18.95
N LYS A 101 9.16 -5.05 -20.07
CA LYS A 101 9.76 -5.18 -21.39
C LYS A 101 9.71 -3.82 -22.04
N TYR A 102 10.74 -3.46 -22.80
CA TYR A 102 10.76 -2.18 -23.47
C TYR A 102 11.46 -2.27 -24.82
N SER A 103 11.19 -1.30 -25.66
CA SER A 103 11.92 -1.05 -26.90
C SER A 103 12.17 0.45 -26.99
N VAL A 104 13.43 0.84 -27.15
CA VAL A 104 13.87 2.23 -27.21
C VAL A 104 14.50 2.51 -28.57
N GLY A 105 14.11 3.62 -29.18
CA GLY A 105 14.72 4.14 -30.41
C GLY A 105 15.62 5.32 -30.08
N PHE A 106 16.86 5.30 -30.57
CA PHE A 106 17.83 6.38 -30.38
C PHE A 106 18.66 6.60 -31.65
N LYS A 107 19.20 7.82 -31.79
CA LYS A 107 20.12 8.20 -32.87
C LYS A 107 21.56 7.89 -32.46
N SER A 108 22.48 7.91 -33.43
CA SER A 108 23.93 7.73 -33.18
C SER A 108 24.54 8.77 -32.25
N ASP A 109 23.90 9.94 -32.09
CA ASP A 109 24.31 10.99 -31.14
C ASP A 109 23.74 10.80 -29.72
N GLY A 110 23.02 9.70 -29.47
CA GLY A 110 22.38 9.39 -28.18
C GLY A 110 21.00 10.02 -28.00
N THR A 111 20.49 10.80 -28.94
CA THR A 111 19.15 11.40 -28.83
C THR A 111 18.06 10.33 -28.87
N LEU A 112 17.24 10.29 -27.83
CA LEU A 112 16.08 9.40 -27.72
C LEU A 112 14.95 9.87 -28.64
N THR A 113 14.27 8.94 -29.30
CA THR A 113 13.23 9.23 -30.31
C THR A 113 11.89 8.56 -30.03
N ALA A 114 11.91 7.37 -29.44
CA ALA A 114 10.70 6.67 -29.01
C ALA A 114 11.00 5.70 -27.86
N LEU A 115 10.00 5.45 -27.02
CA LEU A 115 10.01 4.39 -26.01
C LEU A 115 8.63 3.72 -25.95
N LEU A 116 8.64 2.39 -26.13
CA LEU A 116 7.51 1.50 -25.87
C LEU A 116 7.82 0.70 -24.59
N VAL A 117 6.86 0.64 -23.65
CA VAL A 117 7.00 -0.11 -22.40
C VAL A 117 5.79 -1.02 -22.16
N ASP A 118 6.03 -2.32 -22.03
CA ASP A 118 5.07 -3.28 -21.48
C ASP A 118 5.41 -3.56 -20.02
N LEU A 119 4.48 -3.23 -19.12
CA LEU A 119 4.69 -3.32 -17.68
C LEU A 119 3.66 -4.24 -17.02
N GLY A 120 4.11 -5.37 -16.49
CA GLY A 120 3.33 -6.23 -15.60
C GLY A 120 3.64 -5.90 -14.14
N ILE A 121 2.65 -5.42 -13.39
CA ILE A 121 2.77 -5.08 -11.96
C ILE A 121 2.02 -6.13 -11.15
N ASN A 122 2.71 -6.90 -10.29
CA ASN A 122 2.04 -7.89 -9.45
C ASN A 122 1.35 -7.20 -8.25
N ALA A 123 0.02 -7.20 -8.25
CA ALA A 123 -0.83 -6.59 -7.22
C ALA A 123 -1.13 -7.53 -6.04
N GLY A 124 -0.93 -8.83 -6.21
CA GLY A 124 -1.38 -9.85 -5.27
C GLY A 124 -2.89 -10.11 -5.36
N ILE A 125 -3.49 -10.60 -4.28
CA ILE A 125 -4.86 -11.14 -4.29
C ILE A 125 -5.97 -10.08 -4.31
N SER A 126 -5.70 -8.87 -3.80
CA SER A 126 -6.66 -7.77 -3.70
C SER A 126 -6.04 -6.45 -4.16
N PRO A 127 -6.85 -5.49 -4.65
CA PRO A 127 -6.36 -4.29 -5.33
C PRO A 127 -5.52 -3.38 -4.41
N ASP A 128 -5.95 -3.13 -3.16
CA ASP A 128 -5.25 -2.21 -2.26
C ASP A 128 -4.93 -0.88 -2.97
N LEU A 129 -3.71 -0.34 -2.84
CA LEU A 129 -3.25 0.85 -3.58
C LEU A 129 -2.67 0.54 -4.98
N SER A 130 -2.78 -0.70 -5.46
CA SER A 130 -2.24 -1.09 -6.78
C SER A 130 -2.75 -0.25 -7.96
N PRO A 131 -4.03 0.19 -8.00
CA PRO A 131 -4.53 1.05 -9.07
C PRO A 131 -3.79 2.38 -9.24
N LEU A 132 -3.09 2.87 -8.20
CA LEU A 132 -2.33 4.11 -8.27
C LEU A 132 -0.92 3.93 -8.88
N MET A 133 -0.42 2.69 -8.91
CA MET A 133 0.95 2.39 -9.32
C MET A 133 1.29 2.79 -10.77
N PRO A 134 0.43 2.54 -11.78
CA PRO A 134 0.73 2.91 -13.16
C PRO A 134 1.00 4.41 -13.35
N GLY A 135 0.19 5.27 -12.73
CA GLY A 135 0.33 6.72 -12.85
C GLY A 135 1.66 7.23 -12.28
N HIS A 136 2.03 6.80 -11.09
CA HIS A 136 3.31 7.16 -10.46
C HIS A 136 4.51 6.64 -11.27
N THR A 137 4.46 5.39 -11.71
CA THR A 137 5.54 4.80 -12.53
C THR A 137 5.73 5.52 -13.86
N ILE A 138 4.64 5.90 -14.55
CA ILE A 138 4.74 6.70 -15.78
C ILE A 138 5.35 8.08 -15.48
N SER A 139 4.90 8.73 -14.40
CA SER A 139 5.38 10.05 -14.02
C SER A 139 6.88 10.07 -13.77
N SER A 140 7.41 9.10 -13.01
CA SER A 140 8.85 9.04 -12.73
C SER A 140 9.69 8.57 -13.92
N LEU A 141 9.12 7.72 -14.79
CA LEU A 141 9.79 7.29 -16.02
C LEU A 141 10.01 8.47 -16.98
N LYS A 142 9.09 9.45 -17.02
CA LYS A 142 9.14 10.65 -17.88
C LYS A 142 10.18 11.71 -17.46
N LYS A 143 11.21 11.35 -16.69
CA LYS A 143 12.32 12.25 -16.34
C LYS A 143 13.22 12.61 -17.53
N TYR A 144 13.21 11.81 -18.59
CA TYR A 144 13.88 12.11 -19.86
C TYR A 144 12.87 12.43 -20.95
N ASN A 145 13.30 13.17 -21.96
CA ASN A 145 12.53 13.34 -23.18
C ASN A 145 12.70 12.11 -24.08
N TRP A 146 11.78 11.16 -23.96
CA TRP A 146 11.78 9.91 -24.72
C TRP A 146 11.31 10.04 -26.19
N GLY A 147 10.85 11.23 -26.60
CA GLY A 147 10.14 11.41 -27.87
C GLY A 147 8.76 10.76 -27.83
N ALA A 148 8.46 9.88 -28.79
CA ALA A 148 7.19 9.18 -28.85
C ALA A 148 7.07 8.16 -27.70
N LEU A 149 5.95 8.18 -26.96
CA LEU A 149 5.75 7.33 -25.79
C LEU A 149 4.52 6.43 -25.95
N ALA A 150 4.69 5.14 -25.68
CA ALA A 150 3.61 4.16 -25.60
C ALA A 150 3.79 3.25 -24.39
N PHE A 151 2.69 2.98 -23.67
CA PHE A 151 2.66 2.15 -22.47
C PHE A 151 1.52 1.14 -22.54
N ASP A 152 1.81 -0.14 -22.28
CA ASP A 152 0.81 -1.17 -21.94
C ASP A 152 1.07 -1.63 -20.51
N ILE A 153 0.20 -1.26 -19.57
CA ILE A 153 0.38 -1.54 -18.14
C ILE A 153 -0.73 -2.44 -17.63
N LYS A 154 -0.34 -3.58 -17.06
CA LYS A 154 -1.24 -4.59 -16.50
C LYS A 154 -1.03 -4.73 -15.00
N LEU A 155 -2.10 -4.57 -14.24
CA LEU A 155 -2.16 -4.95 -12.83
C LEU A 155 -2.52 -6.44 -12.73
N CYS A 156 -1.53 -7.25 -12.37
CA CYS A 156 -1.68 -8.70 -12.34
C CYS A 156 -2.22 -9.14 -10.96
N LYS A 157 -3.45 -9.63 -10.94
CA LYS A 157 -4.02 -10.35 -9.79
C LYS A 157 -3.35 -11.73 -9.66
N THR A 158 -2.88 -12.07 -8.46
CA THR A 158 -2.20 -13.35 -8.19
C THR A 158 -2.55 -13.88 -6.80
N ASN A 159 -2.20 -15.14 -6.51
CA ASN A 159 -2.51 -15.81 -5.23
C ASN A 159 -1.49 -15.53 -4.12
N VAL A 160 -0.77 -14.40 -4.17
CA VAL A 160 0.12 -13.95 -3.09
C VAL A 160 -0.52 -12.83 -2.28
N SER A 161 0.05 -12.54 -1.09
CA SER A 161 -0.42 -11.42 -0.27
C SER A 161 -0.45 -10.11 -1.06
N SER A 162 -1.56 -9.41 -0.92
CA SER A 162 -1.81 -8.14 -1.60
C SER A 162 -0.68 -7.15 -1.31
N LYS A 163 -0.14 -6.56 -2.38
CA LYS A 163 0.92 -5.55 -2.29
C LYS A 163 0.34 -4.21 -1.87
N SER A 164 1.20 -3.32 -1.41
CA SER A 164 0.77 -2.02 -0.86
C SER A 164 1.81 -0.95 -1.08
N ALA A 165 1.52 0.25 -0.57
CA ALA A 165 2.47 1.34 -0.58
C ALA A 165 3.75 0.95 0.16
N VAL A 166 4.87 1.16 -0.51
CA VAL A 166 6.20 1.26 0.09
C VAL A 166 6.79 2.58 -0.38
N ARG A 167 7.49 3.30 0.51
CA ARG A 167 8.07 4.65 0.30
C ARG A 167 8.41 4.92 -1.16
N ALA A 168 7.85 6.01 -1.71
CA ALA A 168 7.86 6.31 -3.15
C ALA A 168 7.20 5.18 -3.97
N PRO A 169 5.86 5.01 -3.84
CA PRO A 169 5.13 3.90 -4.44
C PRO A 169 4.99 4.10 -5.95
N GLY A 170 5.69 3.28 -6.74
CA GLY A 170 5.67 3.36 -8.21
C GLY A 170 6.77 4.26 -8.75
N ASP A 171 7.08 5.35 -8.05
CA ASP A 171 8.12 6.30 -8.45
C ASP A 171 9.50 5.66 -8.51
N VAL A 172 9.94 4.97 -7.45
CA VAL A 172 11.26 4.31 -7.41
C VAL A 172 11.39 3.28 -8.53
N GLN A 173 10.31 2.53 -8.80
CA GLN A 173 10.31 1.56 -9.88
C GLN A 173 10.41 2.23 -11.26
N GLY A 174 9.64 3.30 -11.52
CA GLY A 174 9.72 4.01 -12.80
C GLY A 174 11.05 4.73 -13.01
N SER A 175 11.64 5.29 -11.94
CA SER A 175 12.98 5.86 -11.98
C SER A 175 14.03 4.81 -12.28
N PHE A 176 13.96 3.63 -11.66
CA PHE A 176 14.87 2.53 -11.93
C PHE A 176 14.74 2.03 -13.38
N ILE A 177 13.51 1.85 -13.87
CA ILE A 177 13.26 1.46 -15.26
C ILE A 177 13.91 2.47 -16.23
N ALA A 178 13.68 3.76 -16.01
CA ALA A 178 14.24 4.79 -16.85
C ALA A 178 15.78 4.83 -16.82
N GLU A 179 16.43 4.73 -15.65
CA GLU A 179 17.91 4.66 -15.60
C GLU A 179 18.43 3.41 -16.32
N ALA A 180 17.81 2.25 -16.10
CA ALA A 180 18.22 1.00 -16.75
C ALA A 180 18.11 1.06 -18.27
N ILE A 181 17.11 1.77 -18.80
CA ILE A 181 16.99 2.00 -20.26
C ILE A 181 18.11 2.92 -20.78
N ILE A 182 18.53 3.92 -20.01
CA ILE A 182 19.61 4.84 -20.40
C ILE A 182 20.98 4.17 -20.32
N GLU A 183 21.16 3.26 -19.36
CA GLU A 183 22.42 2.53 -19.17
C GLU A 183 22.66 1.49 -20.29
N HIS A 184 21.60 0.92 -20.86
CA HIS A 184 21.66 -0.08 -21.94
C HIS A 184 21.85 0.54 -23.33
#